data_AF-K0KQ17-F1
#
_entry.id   AF-K0KQ17-F1
#
_cell.length_a   1.000
_cell.length_b   1.000
_cell.length_c   1.000
_cell.angle_alpha   90.00
_cell.angle_beta   90.00
_cell.angle_gamma   90.00
#
_symmetry.space_group_name_H-M   'P 1'
#
loop_
_entity.id
_entity.type
_entity.pdbx_description
1 polymer ?
#
loop_
_entity_poly.entity_id
_entity_poly.type
_entity_poly.pdbx_seq_one_letter_code
_entity_poly.pdbx_strand_id
1 'polypeptide(L)'
;MMNNDDEFFVSEDRVEKTLFRADDVCLIKIPPPITTDSTSSSIIDINSWDLNEIVWKGKLKFVETEFIMNMNIDEDSINERQIIQGNIILINNNGITNDIFGNIPYTLDGHNVQITNSKLIYSVILEFQDKKLGLGLKFLNQTKSSDFNISLQDFKKHAKAALDTHNDLINDLQENFQKLNIELSSPTDSQIEHIDNNKQNELTDESDLEFGDFVSSE
;
A
#
# COMPACT_ATOMS: atom_id res chain seq x y z
N MET A 1 -20.60 -19.49 -22.16
CA MET A 1 -19.37 -19.10 -22.86
C MET A 1 -18.59 -18.21 -21.91
N MET A 2 -17.40 -18.63 -21.49
CA MET A 2 -16.51 -17.81 -20.67
C MET A 2 -15.66 -16.99 -21.63
N ASN A 3 -15.87 -15.68 -21.68
CA ASN A 3 -14.97 -14.76 -22.36
C ASN A 3 -13.94 -14.30 -21.32
N ASN A 4 -12.98 -15.17 -21.01
CA ASN A 4 -11.86 -14.87 -20.13
C ASN A 4 -10.64 -14.50 -20.97
N ASP A 5 -10.79 -13.44 -21.77
CA ASP A 5 -9.67 -12.72 -22.34
C ASP A 5 -9.18 -11.73 -21.25
N ASP A 6 -8.50 -12.27 -20.24
CA ASP A 6 -7.78 -11.48 -19.24
C ASP A 6 -6.65 -10.74 -19.98
N GLU A 7 -6.94 -9.54 -20.47
CA GLU A 7 -5.94 -8.68 -21.11
C GLU A 7 -4.92 -8.23 -20.06
N PHE A 8 -3.76 -8.91 -20.07
CA PHE A 8 -2.55 -8.50 -19.41
C PHE A 8 -1.74 -7.59 -20.33
N PHE A 9 -1.30 -6.43 -19.82
CA PHE A 9 -0.31 -5.59 -20.46
C PHE A 9 0.96 -5.61 -19.60
N VAL A 10 2.12 -5.86 -20.22
CA VAL A 10 3.40 -5.99 -19.52
C VAL A 10 4.37 -4.98 -20.11
N SER A 11 4.97 -4.17 -19.24
CA SER A 11 6.08 -3.26 -19.51
C SER A 11 7.23 -3.55 -18.53
N GLU A 12 8.43 -3.03 -18.82
CA GLU A 12 9.63 -3.32 -18.03
C GLU A 12 9.52 -2.95 -16.53
N ASP A 13 8.62 -2.03 -16.18
CA ASP A 13 8.42 -1.50 -14.82
C ASP A 13 7.13 -1.98 -14.12
N ARG A 14 6.18 -2.59 -14.85
CA ARG A 14 4.86 -2.95 -14.31
C ARG A 14 4.11 -3.99 -15.15
N VAL A 15 3.21 -4.70 -14.50
CA VAL A 15 2.17 -5.54 -15.11
C VAL A 15 0.80 -4.91 -14.83
N GLU A 16 -0.03 -4.75 -15.86
CA GLU A 16 -1.43 -4.36 -15.72
C GLU A 16 -2.35 -5.53 -16.05
N LYS A 17 -3.36 -5.76 -15.21
CA LYS A 17 -4.40 -6.75 -15.39
C LYS A 17 -5.77 -6.08 -15.36
N THR A 18 -6.60 -6.30 -16.38
CA THR A 18 -8.01 -5.86 -16.29
C THR A 18 -8.79 -6.79 -15.36
N LEU A 19 -9.39 -6.26 -14.29
CA LEU A 19 -10.24 -7.02 -13.37
C LEU A 19 -11.73 -6.98 -13.74
N PHE A 20 -12.20 -5.88 -14.35
CA PHE A 20 -13.63 -5.73 -14.68
C PHE A 20 -13.88 -4.72 -15.83
N ARG A 21 -14.96 -4.95 -16.60
CA ARG A 21 -15.45 -4.05 -17.66
C ARG A 21 -16.97 -3.90 -17.64
N ALA A 22 -17.45 -2.67 -17.79
CA ALA A 22 -18.85 -2.33 -18.03
C ALA A 22 -18.99 -1.18 -19.06
N ASP A 23 -19.87 -1.34 -20.05
CA ASP A 23 -20.09 -0.34 -21.10
C ASP A 23 -21.08 0.76 -20.72
N ASP A 24 -21.95 0.49 -19.74
CA ASP A 24 -23.07 1.35 -19.34
C ASP A 24 -22.99 1.72 -17.85
N VAL A 25 -22.21 2.76 -17.55
CA VAL A 25 -22.19 3.42 -16.24
C VAL A 25 -22.47 4.92 -16.39
N CYS A 26 -22.92 5.54 -15.30
CA CYS A 26 -23.00 6.99 -15.21
C CYS A 26 -22.48 7.52 -13.88
N LEU A 27 -21.98 8.75 -13.91
CA LEU A 27 -21.68 9.53 -12.72
C LEU A 27 -22.86 10.46 -12.45
N ILE A 28 -23.39 10.38 -11.24
CA ILE A 28 -24.35 11.35 -10.68
C ILE A 28 -23.63 12.27 -9.71
N LYS A 29 -24.11 13.50 -9.61
CA LYS A 29 -23.65 14.44 -8.58
C LYS A 29 -24.17 13.99 -7.21
N ILE A 30 -23.41 14.27 -6.16
CA ILE A 30 -23.80 13.99 -4.79
C ILE A 30 -23.85 15.29 -3.97
N PRO A 31 -24.64 15.35 -2.89
CA PRO A 31 -24.57 16.45 -1.93
C PRO A 31 -23.16 16.57 -1.33
N PRO A 32 -22.75 17.77 -0.89
CA PRO A 32 -21.52 17.93 -0.11
C PRO A 32 -21.52 17.00 1.12
N PRO A 33 -20.37 16.43 1.53
CA PRO A 33 -20.29 15.60 2.72
C PRO A 33 -20.81 16.35 3.95
N ILE A 34 -21.81 15.80 4.62
CA ILE A 34 -22.32 16.37 5.87
C ILE A 34 -21.41 15.87 6.99
N THR A 35 -20.61 16.76 7.57
CA THR A 35 -19.79 16.48 8.74
C THR A 35 -20.64 16.41 10.00
N THR A 36 -21.33 15.28 10.20
CA THR A 36 -21.93 14.93 11.50
C THR A 36 -20.96 14.08 12.31
N ASP A 37 -20.64 14.51 13.52
CA ASP A 37 -19.69 13.83 14.40
C ASP A 37 -20.07 12.39 14.73
N SER A 38 -19.13 11.49 14.47
CA SER A 38 -18.97 10.17 15.09
C SER A 38 -20.14 9.16 15.06
N THR A 39 -19.79 7.94 14.64
CA THR A 39 -20.49 6.67 14.95
C THR A 39 -21.64 6.26 14.01
N SER A 40 -21.48 5.06 13.43
CA SER A 40 -22.54 4.23 12.81
C SER A 40 -23.13 4.61 11.44
N SER A 41 -22.29 4.57 10.39
CA SER A 41 -22.48 3.57 9.30
C SER A 41 -21.33 3.59 8.29
N SER A 42 -20.82 2.41 7.93
CA SER A 42 -19.90 2.22 6.78
C SER A 42 -20.63 2.29 5.41
N ILE A 43 -21.90 2.68 5.43
CA ILE A 43 -22.83 2.65 4.30
C ILE A 43 -23.37 4.07 4.16
N ILE A 44 -23.13 4.70 3.01
CA ILE A 44 -23.66 6.03 2.72
C ILE A 44 -25.14 5.91 2.33
N ASP A 45 -25.98 6.79 2.90
CA ASP A 45 -27.38 6.91 2.51
C ASP A 45 -27.55 7.81 1.28
N ILE A 46 -28.10 7.27 0.20
CA ILE A 46 -28.40 8.01 -1.04
C ILE A 46 -29.77 8.71 -1.04
N ASN A 47 -30.59 8.58 0.00
CA ASN A 47 -31.95 9.14 0.01
C ASN A 47 -31.98 10.67 -0.18
N SER A 48 -30.87 11.35 0.13
CA SER A 48 -30.69 12.80 -0.08
C SER A 48 -30.09 13.18 -1.44
N TRP A 49 -29.77 12.21 -2.30
CA TRP A 49 -29.08 12.41 -3.58
C TRP A 49 -30.07 12.55 -4.72
N ASP A 50 -29.87 13.50 -5.64
CA ASP A 50 -30.63 13.53 -6.89
C ASP A 50 -30.04 12.53 -7.89
N LEU A 51 -30.65 11.35 -7.95
CA LEU A 51 -30.25 10.25 -8.82
C LEU A 51 -30.49 10.52 -10.33
N ASN A 52 -31.03 11.68 -10.67
CA ASN A 52 -31.28 12.16 -12.04
C ASN A 52 -30.26 13.22 -12.50
N GLU A 53 -29.52 13.87 -11.58
CA GLU A 53 -28.47 14.84 -11.94
C GLU A 53 -27.20 14.11 -12.43
N ILE A 54 -27.31 13.53 -13.64
CA ILE A 54 -26.24 12.80 -14.32
C ILE A 54 -25.23 13.81 -14.89
N VAL A 55 -23.99 13.73 -14.41
CA VAL A 55 -22.86 14.57 -14.82
C VAL A 55 -22.15 13.96 -16.04
N TRP A 56 -22.07 12.63 -16.12
CA TRP A 56 -21.34 11.92 -17.17
C TRP A 56 -21.90 10.51 -17.42
N LYS A 57 -21.71 9.99 -18.64
CA LYS A 57 -22.04 8.62 -19.06
C LYS A 57 -20.92 8.04 -19.92
N GLY A 58 -20.59 6.78 -19.72
CA GLY A 58 -19.54 6.11 -20.50
C GLY A 58 -19.26 4.70 -19.99
N LYS A 59 -18.06 4.21 -20.28
CA LYS A 59 -17.59 2.88 -19.90
C LYS A 59 -16.68 2.94 -18.68
N LEU A 60 -16.59 1.84 -17.97
CA LEU A 60 -15.71 1.64 -16.83
C LEU A 60 -14.81 0.43 -17.09
N LYS A 61 -13.51 0.61 -16.86
CA LYS A 61 -12.51 -0.46 -16.80
C LYS A 61 -11.84 -0.41 -15.42
N PHE A 62 -11.94 -1.49 -14.64
CA PHE A 62 -11.14 -1.63 -13.42
C PHE A 62 -9.85 -2.38 -13.75
N VAL A 63 -8.71 -1.80 -13.40
CA VAL A 63 -7.37 -2.32 -13.65
C VAL A 63 -6.64 -2.48 -12.32
N GLU A 64 -5.92 -3.57 -12.21
CA GLU A 64 -4.90 -3.82 -11.20
C GLU A 64 -3.53 -3.59 -11.86
N THR A 65 -2.67 -2.79 -11.22
CA THR A 65 -1.30 -2.51 -11.67
C THR A 65 -0.34 -3.00 -10.60
N GLU A 66 0.46 -4.02 -10.94
CA GLU A 66 1.55 -4.54 -10.13
C GLU A 66 2.87 -3.92 -10.61
N PHE A 67 3.62 -3.28 -9.71
CA PHE A 67 4.89 -2.64 -10.03
C PHE A 67 6.04 -3.63 -9.83
N ILE A 68 6.86 -3.81 -10.87
CA ILE A 68 8.06 -4.64 -10.80
C ILE A 68 9.13 -3.83 -10.08
N MET A 69 9.48 -4.21 -8.84
CA MET A 69 10.57 -3.57 -8.11
C MET A 69 11.92 -3.85 -8.80
N ASN A 70 12.41 -2.88 -9.55
CA ASN A 70 13.81 -2.85 -9.95
C ASN A 70 14.69 -2.66 -8.70
N MET A 71 15.60 -3.58 -8.41
CA MET A 71 16.44 -3.64 -7.20
C MET A 71 17.53 -2.54 -7.08
N ASN A 72 17.33 -1.38 -7.70
CA ASN A 72 18.18 -0.19 -7.57
C ASN A 72 17.45 0.90 -6.77
N ILE A 73 17.00 0.57 -5.56
CA ILE A 73 16.20 1.47 -4.72
C ILE A 73 16.95 1.81 -3.44
N ASP A 74 17.13 3.11 -3.18
CA ASP A 74 17.62 3.65 -1.92
C ASP A 74 16.67 3.29 -0.76
N GLU A 75 17.20 2.91 0.41
CA GLU A 75 16.45 2.31 1.52
C GLU A 75 15.21 3.11 1.96
N ASP A 76 15.27 4.45 1.87
CA ASP A 76 14.18 5.36 2.25
C ASP A 76 12.89 5.22 1.41
N SER A 77 12.96 4.60 0.23
CA SER A 77 11.82 4.47 -0.70
C SER A 77 10.98 3.20 -0.53
N ILE A 78 11.39 2.27 0.34
CA ILE A 78 10.83 0.91 0.41
C ILE A 78 9.50 0.87 1.19
N ASN A 79 9.35 1.70 2.22
CA ASN A 79 8.30 1.55 3.23
C ASN A 79 6.88 1.99 2.81
N GLU A 80 6.71 2.74 1.71
CA GLU A 80 5.39 3.34 1.34
C GLU A 80 4.81 2.85 0.02
N ARG A 81 5.51 2.00 -0.74
CA ARG A 81 5.06 1.58 -2.07
C ARG A 81 4.12 0.38 -2.00
N GLN A 82 2.82 0.64 -2.14
CA GLN A 82 1.85 -0.40 -2.53
C GLN A 82 2.31 -1.01 -3.87
N ILE A 83 2.77 -2.26 -3.81
CA ILE A 83 3.24 -3.05 -4.96
C ILE A 83 2.12 -3.23 -5.98
N ILE A 84 0.88 -3.38 -5.48
CA ILE A 84 -0.32 -3.51 -6.29
C ILE A 84 -1.22 -2.30 -6.04
N GLN A 85 -1.59 -1.59 -7.11
CA GLN A 85 -2.52 -0.46 -7.09
C GLN A 85 -3.77 -0.78 -7.92
N GLY A 86 -4.94 -0.41 -7.41
CA GLY A 86 -6.21 -0.53 -8.14
C GLY A 86 -6.55 0.81 -8.79
N ASN A 87 -7.00 0.81 -10.05
CA ASN A 87 -7.40 2.01 -10.78
C ASN A 87 -8.69 1.76 -11.57
N ILE A 88 -9.73 2.53 -11.27
CA ILE A 88 -11.01 2.47 -11.98
C ILE A 88 -11.04 3.61 -12.99
N ILE A 89 -10.84 3.25 -14.25
CA ILE A 89 -10.71 4.17 -15.38
C ILE A 89 -12.08 4.36 -16.04
N LEU A 90 -12.48 5.62 -16.19
CA LEU A 90 -13.71 6.02 -16.88
C LEU A 90 -13.38 6.43 -18.32
N ILE A 91 -14.11 5.90 -19.30
CA ILE A 91 -13.80 6.02 -20.74
C ILE A 91 -15.02 6.58 -21.47
N ASN A 92 -14.81 7.60 -22.29
CA ASN A 92 -15.86 8.27 -23.06
C ASN A 92 -16.43 7.38 -24.18
N ASN A 93 -17.72 7.54 -24.48
CA ASN A 93 -18.42 6.81 -25.55
C ASN A 93 -18.34 7.54 -26.92
N ASN A 94 -17.36 8.41 -27.14
CA ASN A 94 -17.25 9.26 -28.35
C ASN A 94 -16.66 8.54 -29.59
N GLY A 95 -16.44 7.23 -29.51
CA GLY A 95 -15.88 6.42 -30.61
C GLY A 95 -14.35 6.49 -30.74
N ILE A 96 -13.68 7.31 -29.93
CA ILE A 96 -12.22 7.32 -29.82
C ILE A 96 -11.82 6.24 -28.81
N THR A 97 -11.04 5.24 -29.25
CA THR A 97 -10.56 4.16 -28.39
C THR A 97 -9.65 4.70 -27.30
N ASN A 98 -9.94 4.36 -26.04
CA ASN A 98 -9.23 4.83 -24.84
C ASN A 98 -9.22 6.36 -24.61
N ASP A 99 -10.28 7.08 -25.01
CA ASP A 99 -10.46 8.46 -24.53
C ASP A 99 -10.89 8.47 -23.05
N ILE A 100 -9.94 8.72 -22.16
CA ILE A 100 -10.12 8.65 -20.70
C ILE A 100 -10.78 9.94 -20.20
N PHE A 101 -11.92 9.78 -19.53
CA PHE A 101 -12.60 10.87 -18.82
C PHE A 101 -11.92 11.20 -17.49
N GLY A 102 -11.49 10.19 -16.73
CA GLY A 102 -10.82 10.35 -15.45
C GLY A 102 -10.55 9.02 -14.74
N ASN A 103 -9.85 9.09 -13.61
CA ASN A 103 -9.45 7.92 -12.82
C ASN A 103 -10.04 8.00 -11.40
N ILE A 104 -10.41 6.85 -10.84
CA ILE A 104 -10.75 6.69 -9.43
C ILE A 104 -9.75 5.68 -8.87
N PRO A 105 -8.68 6.13 -8.18
CA PRO A 105 -7.75 5.22 -7.52
C PRO A 105 -8.49 4.40 -6.45
N TYR A 106 -8.22 3.10 -6.41
CA TYR A 106 -8.78 2.17 -5.43
C TYR A 106 -7.70 1.66 -4.48
N THR A 107 -7.77 2.17 -3.26
CA THR A 107 -6.87 1.91 -2.14
C THR A 107 -7.36 0.73 -1.29
N LEU A 108 -6.44 0.09 -0.56
CA LEU A 108 -6.73 -1.03 0.35
C LEU A 108 -7.75 -0.69 1.46
N ASP A 109 -7.76 0.56 1.94
CA ASP A 109 -8.79 1.05 2.86
C ASP A 109 -10.19 1.08 2.22
N GLY A 110 -10.29 1.29 0.91
CA GLY A 110 -11.52 1.49 0.16
C GLY A 110 -12.21 2.84 0.40
N HIS A 111 -11.54 3.83 1.01
CA HIS A 111 -12.17 5.12 1.30
C HIS A 111 -12.56 5.89 0.03
N ASN A 112 -11.85 5.66 -1.07
CA ASN A 112 -12.14 6.26 -2.38
C ASN A 112 -13.35 5.65 -3.10
N VAL A 113 -13.82 4.46 -2.71
CA VAL A 113 -14.97 3.76 -3.34
C VAL A 113 -15.78 3.06 -2.24
N GLN A 114 -16.85 3.71 -1.80
CA GLN A 114 -17.68 3.27 -0.68
C GLN A 114 -19.03 2.74 -1.16
N ILE A 115 -19.47 1.65 -0.53
CA ILE A 115 -20.77 1.02 -0.81
C ILE A 115 -21.88 1.90 -0.21
N THR A 116 -22.96 2.09 -0.97
CA THR A 116 -24.15 2.80 -0.48
C THR A 116 -25.26 1.83 -0.06
N ASN A 117 -26.36 2.33 0.49
CA ASN A 117 -27.55 1.52 0.74
C ASN A 117 -28.26 1.03 -0.54
N SER A 118 -27.81 1.44 -1.74
CA SER A 118 -28.28 0.93 -3.02
C SER A 118 -27.33 -0.09 -3.64
N LYS A 119 -27.90 -1.18 -4.16
CA LYS A 119 -27.19 -2.25 -4.90
C LYS A 119 -26.67 -1.82 -6.28
N LEU A 120 -26.87 -0.57 -6.68
CA LEU A 120 -26.50 -0.04 -8.01
C LEU A 120 -25.55 1.15 -7.93
N ILE A 121 -25.30 1.70 -6.73
CA ILE A 121 -24.65 3.00 -6.56
C ILE A 121 -23.53 2.89 -5.53
N TYR A 122 -22.39 3.48 -5.87
CA TYR A 122 -21.20 3.62 -5.02
C TYR A 122 -20.87 5.10 -4.88
N SER A 123 -20.40 5.53 -3.72
CA SER A 123 -19.76 6.83 -3.58
C SER A 123 -18.31 6.71 -4.03
N VAL A 124 -17.87 7.57 -4.95
CA VAL A 124 -16.52 7.52 -5.52
C VAL A 124 -15.82 8.87 -5.43
N ILE A 125 -14.50 8.84 -5.27
CA ILE A 125 -13.63 10.03 -5.37
C ILE A 125 -12.92 9.97 -6.72
N LEU A 126 -13.42 10.77 -7.67
CA LEU A 126 -12.84 10.94 -9.00
C LEU A 126 -11.65 11.91 -8.94
N GLU A 127 -10.52 11.53 -9.53
CA GLU A 127 -9.40 12.42 -9.81
C GLU A 127 -9.51 12.95 -11.24
N PHE A 128 -9.64 14.27 -11.36
CA PHE A 128 -9.82 14.97 -12.63
C PHE A 128 -9.09 16.32 -12.60
N GLN A 129 -8.12 16.54 -13.49
CA GLN A 129 -7.32 17.77 -13.58
C GLN A 129 -6.78 18.22 -12.21
N ASP A 130 -6.06 17.31 -11.54
CA ASP A 130 -5.45 17.48 -10.21
C ASP A 130 -6.44 17.83 -9.08
N LYS A 131 -7.74 17.65 -9.30
CA LYS A 131 -8.81 17.87 -8.30
C LYS A 131 -9.50 16.55 -7.97
N LYS A 132 -9.83 16.40 -6.68
CA LYS A 132 -10.65 15.30 -6.16
C LYS A 132 -12.11 15.72 -6.10
N LEU A 133 -12.99 14.94 -6.71
CA LEU A 133 -14.42 15.20 -6.81
C LEU A 133 -15.21 14.00 -6.26
N GLY A 134 -15.97 14.21 -5.19
CA GLY A 134 -16.94 13.22 -4.71
C GLY A 134 -18.13 13.15 -5.65
N LEU A 135 -18.44 11.95 -6.16
CA LEU A 135 -19.53 11.67 -7.10
C LEU A 135 -20.16 10.30 -6.78
N GLY A 136 -21.34 10.03 -7.34
CA GLY A 136 -21.99 8.73 -7.27
C GLY A 136 -21.75 7.95 -8.56
N LEU A 137 -21.08 6.81 -8.48
CA LEU A 137 -20.96 5.86 -9.60
C LEU A 137 -22.20 4.97 -9.61
N LYS A 138 -23.00 5.06 -10.68
CA LYS A 138 -24.26 4.34 -10.85
C LYS A 138 -24.19 3.36 -12.02
N PHE A 139 -24.51 2.11 -11.75
CA PHE A 139 -24.67 1.06 -12.74
C PHE A 139 -26.11 0.99 -13.26
N LEU A 140 -26.28 0.77 -14.55
CA LEU A 140 -27.61 0.53 -15.14
C LEU A 140 -28.14 -0.90 -14.87
N ASN A 141 -27.24 -1.86 -14.61
CA ASN A 141 -27.57 -3.28 -14.43
C ASN A 141 -27.05 -3.80 -13.08
N GLN A 142 -27.93 -4.44 -12.31
CA GLN A 142 -27.60 -5.03 -11.00
C GLN A 142 -26.57 -6.15 -11.07
N THR A 143 -26.58 -6.97 -12.13
CA THR A 143 -25.56 -8.01 -12.32
C THR A 143 -24.18 -7.37 -12.44
N LYS A 144 -24.03 -6.36 -13.32
CA LYS A 144 -22.77 -5.63 -13.48
C LYS A 144 -22.31 -4.91 -12.22
N SER A 145 -23.23 -4.37 -11.42
CA SER A 145 -22.89 -3.81 -10.11
C SER A 145 -22.39 -4.89 -9.13
N SER A 146 -23.00 -6.07 -9.15
CA SER A 146 -22.62 -7.20 -8.28
C SER A 146 -21.24 -7.75 -8.67
N ASP A 147 -21.01 -7.96 -9.97
CA ASP A 147 -19.73 -8.37 -10.54
C ASP A 147 -18.62 -7.38 -10.17
N PHE A 148 -18.87 -6.07 -10.30
CA PHE A 148 -17.94 -5.02 -9.89
C PHE A 148 -17.58 -5.10 -8.41
N ASN A 149 -18.58 -5.28 -7.53
CA ASN A 149 -18.31 -5.44 -6.09
C ASN A 149 -17.48 -6.69 -5.77
N ILE A 150 -17.68 -7.79 -6.50
CA ILE A 150 -16.85 -9.00 -6.38
C ILE A 150 -15.41 -8.66 -6.79
N SER A 151 -15.21 -7.99 -7.93
CA SER A 151 -13.87 -7.56 -8.38
C SER A 151 -13.15 -6.65 -7.36
N LEU A 152 -13.87 -5.74 -6.69
CA LEU A 152 -13.30 -4.93 -5.59
C LEU A 152 -12.84 -5.78 -4.40
N GLN A 153 -13.60 -6.82 -4.04
CA GLN A 153 -13.26 -7.74 -2.95
C GLN A 153 -12.08 -8.65 -3.31
N ASP A 154 -12.05 -9.16 -4.54
CA ASP A 154 -10.95 -9.99 -5.05
C ASP A 154 -9.65 -9.18 -5.14
N PHE A 155 -9.70 -7.93 -5.64
CA PHE A 155 -8.56 -7.01 -5.58
C PHE A 155 -8.05 -6.82 -4.15
N LYS A 156 -8.94 -6.49 -3.20
CA LYS A 156 -8.53 -6.27 -1.80
C LYS A 156 -7.87 -7.50 -1.18
N LYS A 157 -8.34 -8.69 -1.52
CA LYS A 157 -7.74 -9.96 -1.10
C LYS A 157 -6.36 -10.17 -1.75
N HIS A 158 -6.24 -9.89 -3.04
CA HIS A 158 -5.00 -10.08 -3.80
C HIS A 158 -3.91 -9.07 -3.38
N ALA A 159 -4.23 -7.78 -3.36
CA ALA A 159 -3.32 -6.72 -2.93
C ALA A 159 -2.87 -6.90 -1.47
N LYS A 160 -3.74 -7.42 -0.59
CA LYS A 160 -3.31 -7.81 0.77
C LYS A 160 -2.32 -8.98 0.74
N ALA A 161 -2.63 -10.06 0.02
CA ALA A 161 -1.74 -11.22 -0.05
C ALA A 161 -0.35 -10.88 -0.64
N ALA A 162 -0.29 -9.97 -1.61
CA ALA A 162 0.96 -9.46 -2.16
C ALA A 162 1.76 -8.63 -1.16
N LEU A 163 1.09 -7.77 -0.37
CA LEU A 163 1.70 -7.01 0.72
C LEU A 163 2.24 -7.93 1.83
N ASP A 164 1.44 -8.92 2.26
CA ASP A 164 1.86 -9.90 3.27
C ASP A 164 3.11 -10.68 2.77
N THR A 165 3.09 -11.18 1.53
CA THR A 165 4.23 -11.88 0.89
C THR A 165 5.50 -11.01 0.79
N HIS A 166 5.34 -9.71 0.53
CA HIS A 166 6.49 -8.79 0.45
C HIS A 166 7.10 -8.51 1.84
N ASN A 167 6.26 -8.36 2.86
CA ASN A 167 6.73 -8.18 4.23
C ASN A 167 7.50 -9.42 4.71
N ASP A 168 6.99 -10.63 4.41
CA ASP A 168 7.70 -11.88 4.70
C ASP A 168 9.07 -11.94 4.02
N LEU A 169 9.17 -11.55 2.74
CA LEU A 169 10.44 -11.46 2.01
C LEU A 169 11.42 -10.46 2.62
N ILE A 170 10.95 -9.28 3.07
CA ILE A 170 11.78 -8.30 3.77
C ILE A 170 12.29 -8.85 5.09
N ASN A 171 11.42 -9.51 5.87
CA ASN A 171 11.78 -10.12 7.15
C ASN A 171 12.84 -11.22 6.98
N ASP A 172 12.66 -12.11 6.01
CA ASP A 172 13.63 -13.17 5.67
C ASP A 172 15.00 -12.58 5.28
N LEU A 173 15.01 -11.50 4.48
CA LEU A 173 16.25 -10.80 4.13
C LEU A 173 16.92 -10.19 5.37
N GLN A 174 16.17 -9.48 6.22
CA GLN A 174 16.69 -8.87 7.45
C GLN A 174 17.25 -9.91 8.42
N GLU A 175 16.57 -11.04 8.62
CA GLU A 175 17.09 -12.15 9.43
C GLU A 175 18.41 -12.70 8.87
N ASN A 176 18.52 -12.85 7.55
CA ASN A 176 19.73 -13.37 6.91
C ASN A 176 20.90 -12.38 7.01
N PHE A 177 20.65 -11.07 6.87
CA PHE A 177 21.67 -10.04 7.14
C PHE A 177 22.12 -10.02 8.61
N GLN A 178 21.21 -10.22 9.57
CA GLN A 178 21.57 -10.34 10.99
C GLN A 178 22.42 -11.58 11.28
N LYS A 179 22.06 -12.74 10.71
CA LYS A 179 22.83 -13.99 10.86
C LYS A 179 24.25 -13.84 10.31
N LEU A 180 24.42 -13.24 9.14
CA LEU A 180 25.73 -12.98 8.53
C LEU A 180 26.59 -12.01 9.38
N ASN A 181 26.00 -10.95 9.93
CA ASN A 181 26.73 -10.01 10.81
C ASN A 181 27.18 -10.66 12.13
N ILE A 182 26.42 -11.63 12.66
CA ILE A 182 26.82 -12.38 13.85
C ILE A 182 28.01 -13.31 13.54
N GLU A 183 28.00 -14.00 12.39
CA GLU A 183 29.10 -14.88 11.99
C GLU A 183 30.44 -14.15 11.79
N LEU A 184 30.42 -12.91 11.28
CA LEU A 184 31.64 -12.07 11.15
C LEU A 184 32.24 -11.58 12.48
N SER A 185 31.53 -11.75 13.61
CA SER A 185 31.96 -11.23 14.92
C SER A 185 32.48 -12.29 15.91
N SER A 186 32.66 -13.53 15.45
CA SER A 186 33.25 -14.61 16.25
C SER A 186 34.78 -14.44 16.37
N PRO A 187 35.36 -14.42 17.59
CA PRO A 187 36.78 -14.11 17.78
C PRO A 187 37.70 -15.27 17.39
N THR A 188 38.90 -14.92 16.90
CA THR A 188 39.95 -15.87 16.53
C THR A 188 40.57 -16.53 17.76
N ASP A 189 40.17 -17.75 18.08
CA ASP A 189 40.93 -18.61 19.00
C ASP A 189 42.22 -19.08 18.31
N SER A 190 43.35 -18.49 18.71
CA SER A 190 44.69 -18.97 18.38
C SER A 190 45.46 -19.27 19.67
N GLN A 191 45.67 -20.57 19.90
CA GLN A 191 46.36 -21.11 21.07
C GLN A 191 47.81 -20.61 21.15
N ILE A 192 48.24 -20.16 22.34
CA ILE A 192 49.64 -20.24 22.78
C ILE A 192 49.64 -20.61 24.27
N GLU A 193 50.07 -21.82 24.61
CA GLU A 193 50.45 -22.20 25.98
C GLU A 193 51.92 -21.86 26.26
N HIS A 194 52.16 -21.40 27.50
CA HIS A 194 53.38 -21.49 28.33
C HIS A 194 54.79 -21.63 27.73
N ILE A 195 55.73 -20.86 28.32
CA ILE A 195 56.84 -21.42 29.14
C ILE A 195 57.46 -20.31 30.02
N ASP A 196 57.64 -20.61 31.31
CA ASP A 196 58.37 -19.78 32.28
C ASP A 196 59.90 -19.87 32.11
N ASN A 197 60.66 -18.82 32.50
CA ASN A 197 61.77 -18.92 33.46
C ASN A 197 62.48 -17.57 33.78
N ASN A 198 62.24 -17.04 34.98
CA ASN A 198 63.27 -16.71 35.99
C ASN A 198 64.54 -15.89 35.61
N LYS A 199 64.66 -14.63 36.06
CA LYS A 199 65.45 -14.25 37.28
C LYS A 199 65.75 -12.74 37.51
N GLN A 200 65.48 -12.31 38.76
CA GLN A 200 66.30 -11.47 39.66
C GLN A 200 66.43 -9.93 39.56
N ASN A 201 66.40 -9.33 40.78
CA ASN A 201 66.86 -8.00 41.26
C ASN A 201 66.04 -6.76 40.85
N GLU A 202 65.83 -5.73 41.70
CA GLU A 202 66.11 -5.51 43.14
C GLU A 202 65.22 -4.34 43.67
N LEU A 203 65.14 -4.19 45.01
CA LEU A 203 64.92 -2.97 45.85
C LEU A 203 64.78 -1.61 45.09
N THR A 204 63.94 -0.62 45.41
CA THR A 204 63.30 -0.09 46.65
C THR A 204 62.22 0.94 46.20
N ASP A 205 61.43 1.70 46.99
CA ASP A 205 61.38 2.06 48.43
C ASP A 205 59.94 2.46 48.86
N GLU A 206 59.72 2.98 50.07
CA GLU A 206 58.41 3.45 50.61
C GLU A 206 58.04 4.92 50.28
N SER A 207 56.74 5.19 50.09
CA SER A 207 55.98 6.31 50.71
C SER A 207 54.54 6.30 50.14
N ASP A 208 53.48 5.95 50.87
CA ASP A 208 52.79 6.70 51.94
C ASP A 208 52.20 8.06 51.53
N LEU A 209 50.97 8.32 52.04
CA LEU A 209 50.17 9.57 51.95
C LEU A 209 49.44 9.82 50.61
N GLU A 210 48.17 10.26 50.55
CA GLU A 210 47.18 10.56 51.62
C GLU A 210 45.74 10.61 51.04
N PHE A 211 44.75 10.32 51.89
CA PHE A 211 43.31 10.35 51.57
C PHE A 211 42.74 11.79 51.66
N GLY A 212 41.72 12.08 50.86
CA GLY A 212 40.90 13.30 50.94
C GLY A 212 39.81 13.23 49.88
N ASP A 213 38.75 12.46 50.07
CA ASP A 213 37.64 12.62 51.03
C ASP A 213 36.63 13.73 50.66
N PHE A 214 35.37 13.48 51.01
CA PHE A 214 34.18 13.84 50.28
C PHE A 214 33.32 14.80 51.11
N VAL A 215 33.03 16.02 50.63
CA VAL A 215 31.90 16.80 51.17
C VAL A 215 31.22 17.63 50.07
N SER A 216 29.89 17.55 50.03
CA SER A 216 29.02 18.40 49.24
C SER A 216 28.71 19.73 49.95
N SER A 217 28.30 20.75 49.20
CA SER A 217 27.55 21.90 49.75
C SER A 217 26.53 22.43 48.73
N GLU A 218 25.44 22.94 49.28
CA GLU A 218 24.21 23.47 48.63
C GLU A 218 24.42 24.42 47.44
#